data_AF-A0A847LL19-F1
#
_entry.id   AF-A0A847LL19-F1
#
_cell.length_a   1.000
_cell.length_b   1.000
_cell.length_c   1.000
_cell.angle_alpha   90.00
_cell.angle_beta   90.00
_cell.angle_gamma   90.00
#
_symmetry.space_group_name_H-M   'P 1'
#
loop_
_entity.id
_entity.type
_entity.pdbx_description
1 polymer ?
#
loop_
_entity_poly.entity_id
_entity_poly.type
_entity_poly.pdbx_seq_one_letter_code
_entity_poly.pdbx_strand_id
1 'polypeptide(L)'
;MDGRTVDARGMLCPKPLILVKKALAGMAVGERLTVLLDNETACDNVRRFLQDHGGNPVGETADGVYTLRAVKAQGVAGAVADERCELPGGVAAAEGSGHAGRTGRAGGRPGQAGQDPAGVGPVSGATGVPAGGMPAGGQGMAVEVPVSRDRRPGGGPMAEAGPRRPAVVVLNREWMGTGSEDLGRLLLQGCLNTLKELDPLPAAVVLYNAGVRLACEGSPVLGPLKELEAAGVRLLVCGTCLDFFELKPKRQVGMVSNMYEILQTLAAAGPVINP
;
A
#
# COMPACT_ATOMS: atom_id res chain seq x y z
N MET A 1 -21.56 -13.17 34.63
CA MET A 1 -21.43 -11.97 33.78
C MET A 1 -20.58 -12.38 32.60
N ASP A 2 -21.26 -12.76 31.52
CA ASP A 2 -20.66 -13.43 30.37
C ASP A 2 -19.84 -12.42 29.56
N GLY A 3 -18.55 -12.68 29.44
CA GLY A 3 -17.66 -11.88 28.60
C GLY A 3 -17.93 -12.15 27.12
N ARG A 4 -17.60 -11.19 26.26
CA ARG A 4 -17.66 -11.36 24.80
C ARG A 4 -16.39 -12.02 24.29
N THR A 5 -16.52 -13.02 23.44
CA THR A 5 -15.37 -13.67 22.78
C THR A 5 -15.36 -13.37 21.28
N VAL A 6 -14.21 -12.98 20.76
CA VAL A 6 -13.95 -12.79 19.32
C VAL A 6 -12.89 -13.78 18.89
N ASP A 7 -13.28 -14.79 18.12
CA ASP A 7 -12.33 -15.69 17.47
C ASP A 7 -11.91 -15.10 16.13
N ALA A 8 -10.64 -14.69 16.05
CA ALA A 8 -10.04 -14.07 14.87
C ALA A 8 -8.85 -14.88 14.33
N ARG A 9 -8.75 -16.16 14.72
CA ARG A 9 -7.77 -17.11 14.16
C ARG A 9 -8.01 -17.32 12.66
N GLY A 10 -6.95 -17.56 11.90
CA GLY A 10 -6.96 -17.77 10.45
C GLY A 10 -7.19 -16.50 9.64
N MET A 11 -7.20 -15.32 10.27
CA MET A 11 -7.56 -14.07 9.61
C MET A 11 -6.35 -13.15 9.43
N LEU A 12 -6.15 -12.70 8.19
CA LEU A 12 -5.17 -11.67 7.88
C LEU A 12 -5.68 -10.27 8.27
N CYS A 13 -4.75 -9.36 8.54
CA CYS A 13 -5.08 -7.96 8.74
C CYS A 13 -5.79 -7.39 7.49
N PRO A 14 -6.81 -6.51 7.65
CA PRO A 14 -7.26 -5.86 8.89
C PRO A 14 -8.40 -6.58 9.62
N LYS A 15 -8.77 -7.81 9.23
CA LYS A 15 -10.01 -8.43 9.70
C LYS A 15 -10.10 -8.64 11.23
N PRO A 16 -9.04 -9.08 11.95
CA PRO A 16 -9.06 -9.15 13.41
C PRO A 16 -9.42 -7.81 14.07
N LEU A 17 -8.83 -6.70 13.59
CA LEU A 17 -9.08 -5.36 14.12
C LEU A 17 -10.53 -4.92 13.88
N ILE A 18 -11.08 -5.23 12.72
CA ILE A 18 -12.48 -4.90 12.38
C ILE A 18 -13.44 -5.64 13.31
N LEU A 19 -13.21 -6.93 13.56
CA LEU A 19 -14.05 -7.73 14.45
C LEU A 19 -13.98 -7.23 15.89
N VAL A 20 -12.77 -6.93 16.37
CA VAL A 20 -12.56 -6.36 17.71
C VAL A 20 -13.24 -4.99 17.85
N LYS A 21 -13.09 -4.09 16.87
CA LYS A 21 -13.77 -2.79 16.86
C LYS A 21 -15.29 -2.92 16.92
N LYS A 22 -15.87 -3.82 16.10
CA LYS A 22 -17.31 -4.09 16.10
C LYS A 22 -17.77 -4.67 17.44
N ALA A 23 -16.99 -5.60 18.01
CA ALA A 23 -17.28 -6.18 19.31
C ALA A 23 -17.31 -5.11 20.41
N LEU A 24 -16.29 -4.24 20.46
CA LEU A 24 -16.20 -3.14 21.42
C LEU A 24 -17.35 -2.14 21.27
N ALA A 25 -17.76 -1.79 20.05
CA ALA A 25 -18.85 -0.85 19.82
C ALA A 25 -20.17 -1.31 20.48
N GLY A 26 -20.46 -2.61 20.43
CA GLY A 26 -21.68 -3.19 21.00
C GLY A 26 -21.56 -3.74 22.43
N MET A 27 -20.47 -3.47 23.16
CA MET A 27 -20.29 -3.91 24.57
C MET A 27 -20.65 -2.77 25.53
N ALA A 28 -21.15 -3.08 26.72
CA ALA A 28 -21.22 -2.09 27.80
C ALA A 28 -19.83 -1.82 28.40
N VAL A 29 -19.64 -0.63 28.97
CA VAL A 29 -18.44 -0.30 29.76
C VAL A 29 -18.31 -1.31 30.90
N GLY A 30 -17.09 -1.79 31.14
CA GLY A 30 -16.80 -2.76 32.20
C GLY A 30 -17.00 -4.22 31.76
N GLU A 31 -17.58 -4.49 30.59
CA GLU A 31 -17.65 -5.83 30.04
C GLU A 31 -16.27 -6.35 29.62
N ARG A 32 -16.05 -7.65 29.82
CA ARG A 32 -14.81 -8.34 29.44
C ARG A 32 -14.87 -8.77 27.97
N LEU A 33 -13.81 -8.49 27.23
CA LEU A 33 -13.55 -8.98 25.88
C LEU A 33 -12.43 -10.03 25.94
N THR A 34 -12.62 -11.17 25.28
CA THR A 34 -11.57 -12.15 25.00
C THR A 34 -11.38 -12.23 23.48
N VAL A 35 -10.15 -12.14 22.99
CA VAL A 35 -9.81 -12.25 21.56
C VAL A 35 -8.86 -13.42 21.37
N LEU A 36 -9.17 -14.32 20.45
CA LEU A 36 -8.34 -15.47 20.10
C LEU A 36 -7.66 -15.23 18.76
N LEU A 37 -6.35 -15.43 18.70
CA LEU A 37 -5.48 -15.14 17.55
C LEU A 37 -4.47 -16.28 17.38
N ASP A 38 -4.01 -16.52 16.16
CA ASP A 38 -3.15 -17.64 15.80
C ASP A 38 -1.74 -17.22 15.34
N ASN A 39 -1.48 -15.91 15.29
CA ASN A 39 -0.18 -15.37 14.93
C ASN A 39 0.17 -14.13 15.74
N GLU A 40 1.47 -13.96 15.96
CA GLU A 40 2.05 -12.94 16.83
C GLU A 40 1.76 -11.52 16.35
N THR A 41 1.79 -11.26 15.04
CA THR A 41 1.57 -9.90 14.51
C THR A 41 0.10 -9.49 14.56
N ALA A 42 -0.84 -10.42 14.39
CA ALA A 42 -2.23 -10.14 14.69
C ALA A 42 -2.43 -9.86 16.19
N CYS A 43 -1.74 -10.59 17.07
CA CYS A 43 -1.73 -10.34 18.51
C CYS A 43 -1.22 -8.94 18.86
N ASP A 44 -0.06 -8.55 18.35
CA ASP A 44 0.53 -7.24 18.62
C ASP A 44 -0.33 -6.10 18.07
N ASN A 45 -0.85 -6.26 16.84
CA ASN A 45 -1.76 -5.28 16.24
C ASN A 45 -3.04 -5.10 17.06
N VAL A 46 -3.67 -6.19 17.51
CA VAL A 46 -4.89 -6.12 18.33
C VAL A 46 -4.57 -5.57 19.72
N ARG A 47 -3.45 -5.96 20.34
CA ARG A 47 -3.00 -5.43 21.63
C ARG A 47 -2.84 -3.91 21.56
N ARG A 48 -2.09 -3.41 20.57
CA ARG A 48 -1.90 -1.97 20.38
C ARG A 48 -3.23 -1.25 20.14
N PHE A 49 -4.07 -1.80 19.26
CA PHE A 49 -5.41 -1.26 19.01
C PHE A 49 -6.25 -1.15 20.28
N LEU A 50 -6.23 -2.18 21.14
CA LEU A 50 -6.96 -2.16 22.41
C LEU A 50 -6.42 -1.10 23.38
N GLN A 51 -5.09 -0.90 23.43
CA GLN A 51 -4.45 0.14 24.22
C GLN A 51 -4.82 1.54 23.72
N ASP A 52 -4.78 1.77 22.40
CA ASP A 52 -5.14 3.04 21.76
C ASP A 52 -6.61 3.41 22.02
N HIS A 53 -7.47 2.43 22.31
CA HIS A 53 -8.89 2.62 22.64
C HIS A 53 -9.15 2.55 24.16
N GLY A 54 -8.12 2.79 24.99
CA GLY A 54 -8.22 2.92 26.44
C GLY A 54 -8.36 1.60 27.20
N GLY A 55 -8.26 0.46 26.52
CA GLY A 55 -8.24 -0.86 27.16
C GLY A 55 -6.88 -1.18 27.78
N ASN A 56 -6.87 -2.10 28.74
CA ASN A 56 -5.63 -2.66 29.30
C ASN A 56 -5.53 -4.16 28.98
N PRO A 57 -5.11 -4.52 27.75
CA PRO A 57 -5.10 -5.90 27.29
C PRO A 57 -4.02 -6.74 27.98
N VAL A 58 -4.42 -7.86 28.59
CA VAL A 58 -3.53 -8.89 29.13
C VAL A 58 -3.48 -10.05 28.15
N GLY A 59 -2.27 -10.51 27.81
CA GLY A 59 -2.06 -11.59 26.84
C GLY A 59 -1.56 -12.86 27.49
N GLU A 60 -2.07 -13.99 27.02
CA GLU A 60 -1.61 -15.34 27.36
C GLU A 60 -1.38 -16.12 26.06
N THR A 61 -0.40 -17.02 26.04
CA THR A 61 -0.13 -17.89 24.89
C THR A 61 -0.17 -19.33 25.36
N ALA A 62 -1.02 -20.15 24.74
CA ALA A 62 -1.13 -21.58 25.02
C ALA A 62 -1.44 -22.32 23.70
N ASP A 63 -0.78 -23.45 23.46
CA ASP A 63 -1.01 -24.32 22.29
C ASP A 63 -0.99 -23.59 20.93
N GLY A 64 -0.11 -22.60 20.78
CA GLY A 64 -0.01 -21.80 19.56
C GLY A 64 -1.14 -20.77 19.36
N VAL A 65 -2.05 -20.64 20.34
CA VAL A 65 -3.11 -19.66 20.36
C VAL A 65 -2.74 -18.51 21.29
N TYR A 66 -2.77 -17.30 20.74
CA TYR A 66 -2.63 -16.05 21.48
C TYR A 66 -4.01 -15.58 21.95
N THR A 67 -4.19 -15.45 23.25
CA THR A 67 -5.43 -14.97 23.87
C THR A 67 -5.21 -13.60 24.49
N LEU A 68 -5.92 -12.59 24.00
CA LEU A 68 -5.94 -11.25 24.59
C LEU A 68 -7.23 -11.04 25.38
N ARG A 69 -7.12 -10.62 26.63
CA ARG A 69 -8.25 -10.25 27.48
C ARG A 69 -8.19 -8.77 27.80
N ALA A 70 -9.26 -8.05 27.54
CA ALA A 70 -9.38 -6.63 27.86
C ALA A 70 -10.74 -6.32 28.48
N VAL A 71 -10.84 -5.21 29.21
CA VAL A 71 -12.12 -4.68 29.69
C VAL A 71 -12.43 -3.44 28.87
N LYS A 72 -13.69 -3.29 28.43
CA LYS A 72 -14.12 -2.05 27.76
C LYS A 72 -14.04 -0.89 28.74
N ALA A 73 -13.12 0.04 28.51
CA ALA A 73 -13.00 1.26 29.30
C ALA A 73 -14.15 2.23 29.04
N GLN A 74 -14.39 3.14 29.98
CA GLN A 74 -15.19 4.34 29.71
C GLN A 74 -14.45 5.13 28.64
N GLY A 75 -15.09 5.31 27.48
CA GLY A 75 -14.42 5.88 26.32
C GLY A 75 -13.88 7.28 26.62
N VAL A 76 -12.65 7.56 26.20
CA VAL A 76 -12.39 8.87 25.63
C VAL A 76 -13.03 8.82 24.25
N ALA A 77 -14.11 9.57 24.06
CA ALA A 77 -14.87 9.60 22.83
C ALA A 77 -13.95 9.99 21.66
N GLY A 78 -13.61 9.04 20.79
CA GLY A 78 -13.28 9.35 19.42
C GLY A 78 -14.57 9.75 18.73
N ALA A 79 -14.83 11.06 18.66
CA ALA A 79 -15.93 11.60 17.86
C ALA A 79 -15.79 11.07 16.43
N VAL A 80 -16.71 10.20 16.03
CA VAL A 80 -17.03 9.98 14.63
C VAL A 80 -18.47 10.45 14.49
N ALA A 81 -18.61 11.75 14.21
CA ALA A 81 -19.80 12.24 13.55
C ALA A 81 -19.83 11.56 12.18
N ASP A 82 -20.95 10.92 11.90
CA ASP A 82 -21.38 10.38 10.62
C ASP A 82 -21.47 11.53 9.61
N GLU A 83 -20.33 11.93 9.04
CA GLU A 83 -20.29 12.80 7.86
C GLU A 83 -20.18 11.88 6.64
N ARG A 84 -21.34 11.34 6.25
CA ARG A 84 -21.56 10.81 4.91
C ARG A 84 -21.26 11.94 3.94
N CYS A 85 -20.17 11.81 3.18
CA CYS A 85 -19.90 12.65 2.03
C CYS A 85 -21.00 12.39 1.00
N GLU A 86 -22.01 13.26 0.98
CA GLU A 86 -23.01 13.33 -0.07
C GLU A 86 -22.30 13.73 -1.37
N LEU A 87 -22.19 12.79 -2.30
CA LEU A 87 -21.79 13.09 -3.66
C LEU A 87 -22.90 13.93 -4.30
N PRO A 88 -22.64 15.16 -4.78
CA PRO A 88 -23.63 15.91 -5.53
C PRO A 88 -23.97 15.14 -6.81
N GLY A 89 -25.29 14.94 -6.99
CA GLY A 89 -25.84 13.95 -7.88
C GLY A 89 -25.76 14.24 -9.38
N GLY A 90 -26.08 13.18 -10.12
CA GLY A 90 -27.03 13.24 -11.22
C GLY A 90 -26.54 13.83 -12.54
N VAL A 91 -26.11 12.96 -13.45
CA VAL A 91 -26.59 13.04 -14.83
C VAL A 91 -27.16 11.69 -15.22
N ALA A 92 -28.48 11.68 -15.46
CA ALA A 92 -29.20 10.55 -16.01
C ALA A 92 -29.17 10.60 -17.55
N ALA A 93 -28.94 9.42 -18.12
CA ALA A 93 -29.41 8.86 -19.38
C ALA A 93 -29.19 9.61 -20.71
N ALA A 94 -28.59 8.89 -21.66
CA ALA A 94 -29.14 8.78 -23.02
C ALA A 94 -28.74 7.43 -23.64
N GLU A 95 -29.75 6.73 -24.15
CA GLU A 95 -29.69 5.45 -24.87
C GLU A 95 -29.26 5.66 -26.33
N GLY A 96 -28.70 4.60 -26.95
CA GLY A 96 -29.10 4.22 -28.31
C GLY A 96 -28.08 4.30 -29.46
N SER A 97 -27.92 3.15 -30.12
CA SER A 97 -27.26 2.85 -31.42
C SER A 97 -25.72 2.75 -31.40
N GLY A 98 -25.05 1.69 -31.83
CA GLY A 98 -25.45 0.46 -32.51
C GLY A 98 -24.46 0.17 -33.64
N HIS A 99 -23.62 -0.87 -33.54
CA HIS A 99 -23.28 -1.70 -34.70
C HIS A 99 -22.58 -3.01 -34.31
N ALA A 100 -22.99 -4.06 -35.03
CA ALA A 100 -22.47 -5.43 -35.09
C ALA A 100 -20.94 -5.49 -35.35
N GLY A 101 -20.22 -6.58 -35.12
CA GLY A 101 -20.53 -7.98 -34.83
C GLY A 101 -19.35 -8.85 -35.33
N ARG A 102 -19.13 -10.00 -34.70
CA ARG A 102 -18.53 -11.27 -35.20
C ARG A 102 -17.93 -12.04 -34.02
N THR A 103 -18.61 -13.06 -33.50
CA THR A 103 -18.49 -14.49 -33.85
C THR A 103 -17.09 -15.07 -33.65
N GLY A 104 -16.95 -15.97 -32.68
CA GLY A 104 -15.78 -16.84 -32.54
C GLY A 104 -15.86 -17.65 -31.26
N ARG A 105 -16.24 -18.92 -31.39
CA ARG A 105 -16.72 -19.83 -30.35
C ARG A 105 -15.56 -20.62 -29.71
N ALA A 106 -15.73 -20.88 -28.41
CA ALA A 106 -15.34 -22.08 -27.63
C ALA A 106 -13.90 -22.63 -27.65
N GLY A 107 -13.40 -22.82 -26.41
CA GLY A 107 -13.09 -24.18 -25.95
C GLY A 107 -11.62 -24.48 -25.63
N GLY A 108 -11.40 -25.02 -24.42
CA GLY A 108 -10.30 -25.96 -24.17
C GLY A 108 -9.14 -25.47 -23.31
N ARG A 109 -9.26 -25.69 -21.98
CA ARG A 109 -8.12 -26.16 -21.17
C ARG A 109 -7.85 -27.63 -21.56
N PRO A 110 -6.59 -28.12 -21.57
CA PRO A 110 -5.90 -28.45 -20.33
C PRO A 110 -4.41 -28.09 -20.29
N GLY A 111 -3.88 -27.98 -19.08
CA GLY A 111 -2.46 -27.89 -18.80
C GLY A 111 -1.86 -29.23 -18.38
N GLN A 112 -0.53 -29.29 -18.54
CA GLN A 112 0.46 -30.09 -17.83
C GLN A 112 0.62 -31.58 -18.12
N ALA A 113 1.74 -31.89 -18.78
CA ALA A 113 2.81 -32.83 -18.41
C ALA A 113 3.80 -32.79 -19.59
N GLY A 114 5.13 -32.78 -19.50
CA GLY A 114 6.14 -32.96 -18.49
C GLY A 114 7.46 -33.18 -19.27
N GLN A 115 8.60 -33.19 -18.56
CA GLN A 115 9.89 -33.77 -18.97
C GLN A 115 10.81 -32.94 -19.90
N ASP A 116 11.89 -32.43 -19.30
CA ASP A 116 13.27 -32.43 -19.85
C ASP A 116 13.70 -33.88 -20.18
N PRO A 117 14.65 -34.16 -21.12
CA PRO A 117 16.00 -33.56 -21.07
C PRO A 117 16.81 -33.40 -22.39
N ALA A 118 17.85 -32.55 -22.28
CA ALA A 118 19.22 -32.66 -22.83
C ALA A 118 19.53 -32.78 -24.34
N GLY A 119 20.53 -31.96 -24.76
CA GLY A 119 21.39 -32.11 -25.95
C GLY A 119 20.91 -31.29 -27.16
N VAL A 120 21.72 -30.61 -27.97
CA VAL A 120 23.13 -30.78 -28.34
C VAL A 120 23.59 -29.48 -29.04
N GLY A 121 24.82 -29.03 -28.76
CA GLY A 121 25.76 -28.56 -29.80
C GLY A 121 25.68 -27.11 -30.34
N PRO A 122 26.84 -26.46 -30.61
CA PRO A 122 26.92 -25.04 -30.95
C PRO A 122 26.83 -24.79 -32.46
N VAL A 123 26.37 -23.61 -32.87
CA VAL A 123 26.61 -23.09 -34.21
C VAL A 123 27.38 -21.77 -34.13
N SER A 124 28.59 -21.82 -34.67
CA SER A 124 29.50 -20.73 -34.99
C SER A 124 29.17 -20.15 -36.37
N GLY A 125 29.61 -18.92 -36.64
CA GLY A 125 29.63 -18.30 -37.96
C GLY A 125 28.59 -17.19 -38.12
N ALA A 126 28.90 -15.93 -37.80
CA ALA A 126 29.68 -14.99 -38.60
C ALA A 126 28.95 -14.48 -39.87
N THR A 127 29.01 -13.15 -40.01
CA THR A 127 28.90 -12.32 -41.22
C THR A 127 27.52 -11.80 -41.63
N GLY A 128 27.49 -10.49 -41.92
CA GLY A 128 26.53 -9.90 -42.86
C GLY A 128 25.64 -8.80 -42.27
N VAL A 129 26.21 -7.63 -41.95
CA VAL A 129 25.45 -6.38 -41.94
C VAL A 129 25.42 -5.86 -43.38
N PRO A 130 24.26 -5.72 -44.04
CA PRO A 130 24.15 -4.85 -45.20
C PRO A 130 23.70 -3.46 -44.75
N ALA A 131 24.53 -2.47 -45.06
CA ALA A 131 24.14 -1.07 -45.10
C ALA A 131 23.04 -0.89 -46.14
N GLY A 132 21.85 -0.48 -45.70
CA GLY A 132 20.71 -0.12 -46.55
C GLY A 132 20.38 1.36 -46.35
N GLY A 133 20.47 2.12 -47.44
CA GLY A 133 20.43 3.58 -47.47
C GLY A 133 19.11 4.23 -47.04
N MET A 134 19.23 5.51 -46.73
CA MET A 134 18.10 6.40 -46.47
C MET A 134 17.31 6.68 -47.75
N PRO A 135 15.97 6.65 -47.73
CA PRO A 135 15.18 7.41 -48.67
C PRO A 135 14.94 8.82 -48.11
N ALA A 136 15.31 9.81 -48.91
CA ALA A 136 14.92 11.20 -48.76
C ALA A 136 13.43 11.40 -49.09
N GLY A 137 12.81 12.38 -48.44
CA GLY A 137 11.62 13.08 -48.96
C GLY A 137 10.27 12.55 -48.50
N GLY A 138 9.85 12.91 -47.28
CA GLY A 138 8.46 12.88 -46.84
C GLY A 138 8.05 14.27 -46.38
N GLN A 139 7.24 14.95 -47.18
CA GLN A 139 6.72 16.29 -46.89
C GLN A 139 5.88 16.23 -45.60
N GLY A 140 6.31 16.95 -44.57
CA GLY A 140 5.59 17.09 -43.32
C GLY A 140 4.32 17.90 -43.53
N MET A 141 3.17 17.21 -43.57
CA MET A 141 1.87 17.87 -43.47
C MET A 141 1.65 18.21 -42.00
N ALA A 142 1.84 19.48 -41.65
CA ALA A 142 1.50 20.02 -40.35
C ALA A 142 -0.01 19.86 -40.13
N VAL A 143 -0.39 18.92 -39.27
CA VAL A 143 -1.78 18.83 -38.78
C VAL A 143 -1.89 19.85 -37.65
N GLU A 144 -2.43 21.03 -37.96
CA GLU A 144 -2.81 22.00 -36.94
C GLU A 144 -3.98 21.43 -36.13
N VAL A 145 -3.71 21.05 -34.89
CA VAL A 145 -4.75 20.72 -33.92
C VAL A 145 -5.32 22.04 -33.41
N PRO A 146 -6.62 22.36 -33.63
CA PRO A 146 -7.20 23.59 -33.13
C PRO A 146 -7.26 23.51 -31.60
N VAL A 147 -6.42 24.29 -30.93
CA VAL A 147 -6.51 24.48 -29.48
C VAL A 147 -7.78 25.29 -29.23
N SER A 148 -8.86 24.61 -28.90
CA SER A 148 -10.09 25.24 -28.41
C SER A 148 -9.70 26.11 -27.23
N ARG A 149 -9.79 27.44 -27.41
CA ARG A 149 -9.63 28.43 -26.34
C ARG A 149 -10.85 28.33 -25.43
N ASP A 150 -10.85 27.29 -24.60
CA ASP A 150 -11.81 27.18 -23.53
C ASP A 150 -11.46 28.24 -22.48
N ARG A 151 -12.44 29.10 -22.21
CA ARG A 151 -12.36 30.22 -21.28
C ARG A 151 -12.12 29.65 -19.88
N ARG A 152 -10.90 29.72 -19.37
CA ARG A 152 -10.72 29.70 -17.91
C ARG A 152 -11.29 31.02 -17.36
N PRO A 153 -12.33 31.00 -16.51
CA PRO A 153 -12.73 32.21 -15.80
C PRO A 153 -11.57 32.61 -14.87
N GLY A 154 -11.40 33.93 -14.72
CA GLY A 154 -10.20 34.58 -14.23
C GLY A 154 -9.63 34.03 -12.93
N GLY A 155 -8.29 34.01 -12.87
CA GLY A 155 -7.53 33.82 -11.64
C GLY A 155 -7.79 34.98 -10.69
N GLY A 156 -8.72 34.76 -9.76
CA GLY A 156 -8.71 35.48 -8.50
C GLY A 156 -7.45 35.11 -7.69
N PRO A 157 -7.04 35.96 -6.73
CA PRO A 157 -5.91 35.63 -5.86
C PRO A 157 -6.21 34.29 -5.18
N MET A 158 -5.30 33.32 -5.31
CA MET A 158 -5.38 32.07 -4.56
C MET A 158 -5.48 32.44 -3.08
N ALA A 159 -6.63 32.16 -2.47
CA ALA A 159 -6.80 32.27 -1.04
C ALA A 159 -5.63 31.55 -0.37
N GLU A 160 -4.98 32.23 0.57
CA GLU A 160 -3.90 31.68 1.39
C GLU A 160 -4.31 30.31 1.91
N ALA A 161 -3.72 29.27 1.33
CA ALA A 161 -4.03 27.90 1.67
C ALA A 161 -3.66 27.71 3.15
N GLY A 162 -4.61 27.25 3.97
CA GLY A 162 -4.34 26.85 5.35
C GLY A 162 -3.15 25.86 5.43
N PRO A 163 -2.62 25.60 6.64
CA PRO A 163 -1.39 24.83 6.81
C PRO A 163 -1.45 23.53 6.00
N ARG A 164 -0.54 23.41 5.03
CA ARG A 164 -0.53 22.26 4.11
C ARG A 164 -0.22 21.01 4.93
N ARG A 165 -1.10 20.01 4.82
CA ARG A 165 -0.87 18.70 5.43
C ARG A 165 0.44 18.11 4.88
N PRO A 166 1.28 17.51 5.74
CA PRO A 166 2.58 17.00 5.32
C PRO A 166 2.44 15.85 4.32
N ALA A 167 3.46 15.67 3.51
CA ALA A 167 3.50 14.58 2.54
C ALA A 167 3.66 13.21 3.22
N VAL A 168 3.19 12.16 2.56
CA VAL A 168 3.46 10.76 2.92
C VAL A 168 4.06 10.06 1.71
N VAL A 169 5.14 9.30 1.92
CA VAL A 169 5.77 8.51 0.86
C VAL A 169 5.30 7.07 0.95
N VAL A 170 4.99 6.45 -0.18
CA VAL A 170 4.59 5.05 -0.30
C VAL A 170 5.64 4.28 -1.07
N LEU A 171 6.15 3.21 -0.47
CA LEU A 171 7.08 2.27 -1.08
C LEU A 171 6.40 0.90 -1.15
N ASN A 172 5.86 0.56 -2.32
CA ASN A 172 5.13 -0.69 -2.54
C ASN A 172 5.99 -1.81 -3.19
N ARG A 173 7.22 -1.48 -3.60
CA ARG A 173 8.17 -2.37 -4.27
C ARG A 173 9.61 -1.89 -4.06
N GLU A 174 10.58 -2.65 -4.56
CA GLU A 174 12.01 -2.39 -4.34
C GLU A 174 12.67 -1.50 -5.42
N TRP A 175 11.89 -0.90 -6.32
CA TRP A 175 12.36 -0.04 -7.41
C TRP A 175 11.39 1.11 -7.68
N MET A 176 11.84 2.14 -8.39
CA MET A 176 11.09 3.35 -8.80
C MET A 176 10.67 3.29 -10.29
N GLY A 177 9.56 3.93 -10.66
CA GLY A 177 8.91 3.85 -11.99
C GLY A 177 8.48 2.47 -12.52
N THR A 178 7.84 2.48 -13.69
CA THR A 178 7.63 1.28 -14.52
C THR A 178 8.71 1.23 -15.59
N GLY A 179 9.27 0.05 -15.88
CA GLY A 179 10.37 -0.12 -16.82
C GLY A 179 11.45 -1.08 -16.30
N SER A 180 12.72 -0.76 -16.56
CA SER A 180 13.86 -1.54 -16.07
C SER A 180 13.95 -1.51 -14.55
N GLU A 181 13.95 -2.69 -13.92
CA GLU A 181 14.09 -2.82 -12.46
C GLU A 181 15.46 -2.35 -11.98
N ASP A 182 16.54 -2.63 -12.71
CA ASP A 182 17.91 -2.24 -12.34
C ASP A 182 18.03 -0.71 -12.26
N LEU A 183 17.55 -0.01 -13.29
CA LEU A 183 17.49 1.44 -13.27
C LEU A 183 16.56 1.94 -12.15
N GLY A 184 15.40 1.30 -11.98
CA GLY A 184 14.46 1.65 -10.93
C GLY A 184 15.04 1.51 -9.52
N ARG A 185 15.92 0.54 -9.25
CA ARG A 185 16.63 0.40 -7.96
C ARG A 185 17.60 1.56 -7.72
N LEU A 186 18.37 1.95 -8.75
CA LEU A 186 19.27 3.12 -8.67
C LEU A 186 18.49 4.42 -8.43
N LEU A 187 17.37 4.60 -9.14
CA LEU A 187 16.49 5.75 -8.98
C LEU A 187 15.86 5.79 -7.59
N LEU A 188 15.40 4.65 -7.06
CA LEU A 188 14.84 4.58 -5.72
C LEU A 188 15.89 4.92 -4.65
N GLN A 189 17.13 4.45 -4.81
CA GLN A 189 18.23 4.82 -3.91
C GLN A 189 18.49 6.33 -3.95
N GLY A 190 18.56 6.93 -5.15
CA GLY A 190 18.68 8.38 -5.31
C GLY A 190 17.51 9.14 -4.67
N CYS A 191 16.28 8.66 -4.86
CA CYS A 191 15.07 9.22 -4.26
C CYS A 191 15.15 9.25 -2.72
N LEU A 192 15.48 8.11 -2.08
CA LEU A 192 15.57 8.03 -0.62
C LEU A 192 16.73 8.85 -0.05
N ASN A 193 17.86 8.91 -0.74
CA ASN A 193 18.97 9.77 -0.35
C ASN A 193 18.61 11.27 -0.41
N THR A 194 17.72 11.65 -1.32
CA THR A 194 17.28 13.04 -1.51
C THR A 194 16.09 13.39 -0.62
N LEU A 195 15.31 12.40 -0.16
CA LEU A 195 14.07 12.62 0.58
C LEU A 195 14.27 13.39 1.90
N LYS A 196 15.44 13.23 2.53
CA LYS A 196 15.82 13.95 3.76
C LYS A 196 16.11 15.44 3.54
N GLU A 197 16.29 15.88 2.30
CA GLU A 197 16.52 17.28 1.94
C GLU A 197 15.21 18.03 1.69
N LEU A 198 14.05 17.36 1.77
CA LEU A 198 12.76 18.03 1.64
C LEU A 198 12.45 18.87 2.88
N ASP A 199 12.00 20.10 2.64
CA ASP A 199 11.45 20.99 3.67
C ASP A 199 10.01 21.39 3.32
N PRO A 200 8.99 20.96 4.08
CA PRO A 200 9.08 20.08 5.26
C PRO A 200 9.34 18.62 4.88
N LEU A 201 9.93 17.86 5.81
CA LEU A 201 10.06 16.40 5.71
C LEU A 201 8.67 15.72 5.60
N PRO A 202 8.59 14.53 4.98
CA PRO A 202 7.35 13.75 4.99
C PRO A 202 7.00 13.34 6.41
N ALA A 203 5.70 13.32 6.73
CA ALA A 203 5.24 12.86 8.05
C ALA A 203 5.35 11.34 8.23
N ALA A 204 5.37 10.58 7.14
CA ALA A 204 5.57 9.14 7.18
C ALA A 204 6.12 8.58 5.85
N VAL A 205 6.81 7.45 5.96
CA VAL A 205 7.09 6.52 4.85
C VAL A 205 6.35 5.22 5.14
N VAL A 206 5.51 4.80 4.21
CA VAL A 206 4.70 3.58 4.31
C VAL A 206 5.28 2.52 3.38
N LEU A 207 5.63 1.37 3.94
CA LEU A 207 6.19 0.22 3.23
C LEU A 207 5.19 -0.94 3.26
N TYR A 208 4.74 -1.40 2.09
CA TYR A 208 3.90 -2.58 1.96
C TYR A 208 4.24 -3.39 0.71
N ASN A 209 3.67 -4.59 0.60
CA ASN A 209 4.01 -5.56 -0.44
C ASN A 209 5.54 -5.78 -0.50
N ALA A 210 6.16 -5.85 -1.68
CA ALA A 210 7.60 -6.07 -1.81
C ALA A 210 8.45 -4.92 -1.22
N GLY A 211 7.86 -3.73 -1.03
CA GLY A 211 8.55 -2.59 -0.41
C GLY A 211 9.01 -2.87 1.03
N VAL A 212 8.41 -3.81 1.76
CA VAL A 212 8.88 -4.16 3.11
C VAL A 212 10.30 -4.71 3.14
N ARG A 213 10.79 -5.24 2.02
CA ARG A 213 12.18 -5.72 1.87
C ARG A 213 13.20 -4.59 2.06
N LEU A 214 12.81 -3.34 1.72
CA LEU A 214 13.68 -2.18 1.86
C LEU A 214 14.01 -1.87 3.34
N ALA A 215 13.12 -2.24 4.26
CA ALA A 215 13.30 -2.07 5.70
C ALA A 215 14.00 -3.27 6.37
N CYS A 216 14.42 -4.28 5.60
CA CYS A 216 15.02 -5.51 6.10
C CYS A 216 16.52 -5.61 5.80
N GLU A 217 17.21 -6.49 6.52
CA GLU A 217 18.63 -6.81 6.33
C GLU A 217 18.99 -7.05 4.85
N GLY A 218 20.13 -6.50 4.42
CA GLY A 218 20.62 -6.61 3.05
C GLY A 218 20.08 -5.55 2.08
N SER A 219 19.12 -4.72 2.48
CA SER A 219 18.63 -3.63 1.64
C SER A 219 19.68 -2.51 1.49
N PRO A 220 19.96 -2.05 0.24
CA PRO A 220 20.94 -1.00 -0.03
C PRO A 220 20.50 0.40 0.45
N VAL A 221 19.24 0.54 0.87
CA VAL A 221 18.65 1.81 1.31
C VAL A 221 18.34 1.83 2.81
N LEU A 222 18.85 0.87 3.59
CA LEU A 222 18.67 0.84 5.04
C LEU A 222 19.24 2.08 5.75
N GLY A 223 20.42 2.56 5.33
CA GLY A 223 21.04 3.75 5.90
C GLY A 223 20.12 4.98 5.80
N PRO A 224 19.70 5.36 4.59
CA PRO A 224 18.76 6.47 4.37
C PRO A 224 17.44 6.32 5.15
N LEU A 225 16.87 5.12 5.22
CA LEU A 225 15.64 4.90 6.00
C LEU A 225 15.85 5.12 7.51
N LYS A 226 16.99 4.71 8.06
CA LYS A 226 17.36 4.97 9.46
C LYS A 226 17.58 6.46 9.73
N GLU A 227 18.19 7.17 8.79
CA GLU A 227 18.37 8.63 8.90
C GLU A 227 17.02 9.36 8.92
N LEU A 228 16.07 8.96 8.06
CA LEU A 228 14.72 9.52 8.06
C LEU A 228 13.98 9.22 9.38
N GLU A 229 14.08 8.00 9.90
CA GLU A 229 13.48 7.63 11.19
C GLU A 229 14.08 8.47 12.33
N ALA A 230 15.40 8.65 12.35
CA ALA A 230 16.10 9.49 13.32
C ALA A 230 15.72 10.98 13.21
N ALA A 231 15.39 11.45 12.00
CA ALA A 231 14.88 12.79 11.74
C ALA A 231 13.40 12.97 12.11
N GLY A 232 12.74 11.94 12.67
CA GLY A 232 11.36 11.99 13.15
C GLY A 232 10.30 11.60 12.12
N VAL A 233 10.70 11.09 10.94
CA VAL A 233 9.76 10.54 9.97
C VAL A 233 9.25 9.20 10.46
N ARG A 234 7.94 8.99 10.50
CA ARG A 234 7.37 7.69 10.91
C ARG A 234 7.53 6.65 9.80
N LEU A 235 8.16 5.52 10.08
CA LEU A 235 8.28 4.40 9.13
C LEU A 235 7.29 3.30 9.48
N LEU A 236 6.26 3.12 8.63
CA LEU A 236 5.23 2.10 8.82
C LEU A 236 5.49 0.90 7.91
N VAL A 237 5.82 -0.26 8.47
CA VAL A 237 6.12 -1.48 7.71
C VAL A 237 4.97 -2.48 7.85
N CYS A 238 4.33 -2.85 6.75
CA CYS A 238 3.18 -3.75 6.76
C CYS A 238 3.53 -5.13 7.36
N GLY A 239 2.96 -5.45 8.52
CA GLY A 239 3.22 -6.70 9.24
C GLY A 239 2.84 -7.94 8.44
N THR A 240 1.66 -7.94 7.81
CA THR A 240 1.22 -9.08 6.98
C THR A 240 2.18 -9.37 5.82
N CYS A 241 2.80 -8.34 5.23
CA CYS A 241 3.80 -8.52 4.20
C CYS A 241 5.12 -9.08 4.76
N LEU A 242 5.54 -8.63 5.95
CA LEU A 242 6.70 -9.21 6.65
C LEU A 242 6.48 -10.69 6.98
N ASP A 243 5.28 -11.06 7.41
CA ASP A 243 4.92 -12.46 7.64
C ASP A 243 4.96 -13.28 6.35
N PHE A 244 4.30 -12.79 5.30
CA PHE A 244 4.22 -13.49 4.02
C PHE A 244 5.60 -13.77 3.40
N PHE A 245 6.55 -12.85 3.55
CA PHE A 245 7.92 -13.02 3.06
C PHE A 245 8.88 -13.61 4.10
N GLU A 246 8.40 -13.93 5.31
CA GLU A 246 9.22 -14.46 6.41
C GLU A 246 10.39 -13.53 6.81
N LEU A 247 10.14 -12.21 6.73
CA LEU A 247 11.14 -11.15 6.94
C LEU A 247 11.05 -10.46 8.30
N LYS A 248 10.06 -10.80 9.14
CA LYS A 248 9.91 -10.24 10.49
C LYS A 248 11.22 -10.15 11.30
N PRO A 249 12.00 -11.25 11.47
CA PRO A 249 13.22 -11.20 12.27
C PRO A 249 14.35 -10.40 11.60
N LYS A 250 14.22 -10.11 10.30
CA LYS A 250 15.20 -9.35 9.51
C LYS A 250 14.87 -7.87 9.42
N ARG A 251 13.76 -7.40 10.02
CA ARG A 251 13.38 -5.97 10.00
C ARG A 251 14.39 -5.15 10.82
N GLN A 252 15.03 -4.17 10.17
CA GLN A 252 16.08 -3.35 10.78
C GLN A 252 15.66 -1.91 11.10
N VAL A 253 14.52 -1.46 10.57
CA VAL A 253 14.01 -0.08 10.72
C VAL A 253 12.48 -0.07 10.62
N GLY A 254 11.83 0.92 11.21
CA GLY A 254 10.39 1.10 11.15
C GLY A 254 9.60 0.23 12.13
N MET A 255 8.38 0.68 12.42
CA MET A 255 7.43 -0.01 13.25
C MET A 255 6.54 -0.94 12.42
N VAL A 256 6.20 -2.10 12.99
CA VAL A 256 5.23 -3.00 12.36
C VAL A 256 3.85 -2.35 12.42
N SER A 257 3.24 -2.25 11.24
CA SER A 257 1.95 -1.61 11.01
C SER A 257 0.95 -2.62 10.45
N ASN A 258 -0.26 -2.14 10.20
CA ASN A 258 -1.37 -2.88 9.60
C ASN A 258 -2.14 -2.00 8.63
N MET A 259 -3.03 -2.60 7.85
CA MET A 259 -3.77 -1.89 6.81
C MET A 259 -4.64 -0.74 7.34
N TYR A 260 -5.14 -0.83 8.58
CA TYR A 260 -5.97 0.24 9.16
C TYR A 260 -5.14 1.51 9.41
N GLU A 261 -3.98 1.36 10.05
CA GLU A 261 -3.05 2.47 10.30
C GLU A 261 -2.48 3.05 8.98
N ILE A 262 -2.19 2.18 8.00
CA ILE A 262 -1.75 2.60 6.66
C ILE A 262 -2.81 3.49 6.01
N LEU A 263 -4.06 3.02 5.94
CA LEU A 263 -5.14 3.79 5.32
C LEU A 263 -5.43 5.09 6.05
N GLN A 264 -5.40 5.09 7.39
CA GLN A 264 -5.55 6.32 8.17
C GLN A 264 -4.43 7.33 7.87
N THR A 265 -3.19 6.85 7.79
CA THR A 265 -2.02 7.68 7.49
C THR A 265 -2.11 8.28 6.08
N LEU A 266 -2.52 7.48 5.10
CA LEU A 266 -2.69 7.95 3.71
C LEU A 266 -3.87 8.91 3.57
N ALA A 267 -5.00 8.64 4.22
CA ALA A 267 -6.17 9.53 4.19
C ALA A 267 -5.95 10.87 4.89
N ALA A 268 -5.07 10.91 5.90
CA ALA A 268 -4.68 12.13 6.59
C ALA A 268 -3.56 12.92 5.87
N ALA A 269 -2.92 12.34 4.85
CA ALA A 269 -1.81 12.97 4.13
C ALA A 269 -2.28 14.20 3.35
N GLY A 270 -1.34 15.12 3.09
CA GLY A 270 -1.49 16.10 2.01
C GLY A 270 -1.16 15.44 0.67
N PRO A 271 0.06 15.64 0.14
CA PRO A 271 0.55 14.87 -1.00
C PRO A 271 0.90 13.42 -0.63
N VAL A 272 0.57 12.48 -1.51
CA VAL A 272 1.10 11.10 -1.46
C VAL A 272 2.12 10.93 -2.59
N ILE A 273 3.36 10.64 -2.23
CA ILE A 273 4.46 10.41 -3.17
C ILE A 273 4.61 8.90 -3.35
N ASN A 274 4.47 8.41 -4.57
CA ASN A 274 4.62 6.99 -4.91
C ASN A 274 5.69 6.85 -6.01
N PRO A 275 6.97 6.63 -5.64
CA PRO A 275 8.09 6.54 -6.57
C PRO A 275 7.97 5.35 -7.56
#